data_AF-A0A4R3AB68-F1
#
_entry.id   AF-A0A4R3AB68-F1
#
_cell.length_a   1.000
_cell.length_b   1.000
_cell.length_c   1.000
_cell.angle_alpha   90.00
_cell.angle_beta   90.00
_cell.angle_gamma   90.00
#
_symmetry.space_group_name_H-M   'P 1'
#
loop_
_entity.id
_entity.type
_entity.pdbx_description
1 polymer ?
#
loop_
_entity_poly.entity_id
_entity_poly.type
_entity_poly.pdbx_seq_one_letter_code
_entity_poly.pdbx_strand_id
1 'polypeptide(L)'
;MVKAGQITTNGADMQIIAGLGNPGTQYAGNRHNIGFMALDAIQRLPGFAPWSKKFKALISEGELGGEKVLLMKPQTFMNLSGEAVGEAMRFYKLGPGDIVAIYDELDLAPGRARIKTGGGHGGHNGVKSLDAHCGNEYRRLRLGIGHPGNKEQVHNHVLGDFAKSDKVWLEPLLDTLADDAGMLVKREDSQLMNKLALAVGAKPEAEKAEKPKSEKLASPKPAGKSHIHQARGGGKPNLPTSGPMAEMLKKMFGSKGE
;
A
#
# COMPACT_ATOMS: atom_id res chain seq x y z
N MET A 1 23.07 7.80 9.50
CA MET A 1 21.89 8.68 9.42
C MET A 1 21.65 9.01 7.95
N VAL A 2 20.78 8.27 7.29
CA VAL A 2 20.40 8.54 5.89
C VAL A 2 19.29 9.60 5.94
N LYS A 3 19.55 10.78 5.38
CA LYS A 3 18.52 11.82 5.21
C LYS A 3 17.41 11.24 4.34
N ALA A 4 16.17 11.25 4.84
CA ALA A 4 14.99 11.00 4.03
C ALA A 4 15.02 11.97 2.83
N GLY A 5 15.00 11.42 1.62
CA GLY A 5 15.06 12.20 0.39
C GLY A 5 13.90 13.18 0.34
N GLN A 6 14.22 14.48 0.31
CA GLN A 6 13.25 15.49 -0.09
C GLN A 6 12.89 15.22 -1.54
N ILE A 7 11.67 14.74 -1.77
CA ILE A 7 11.07 14.68 -3.10
C ILE A 7 10.83 16.11 -3.52
N THR A 8 11.63 16.58 -4.49
CA THR A 8 11.51 17.90 -5.10
C THR A 8 10.19 17.95 -5.88
N THR A 9 9.24 18.75 -5.41
CA THR A 9 8.17 19.25 -6.27
C THR A 9 8.85 20.11 -7.34
N ASN A 10 8.69 19.77 -8.61
CA ASN A 10 9.03 20.74 -9.66
C ASN A 10 8.10 21.94 -9.41
N GLY A 11 8.59 23.16 -9.51
CA GLY A 11 7.85 24.40 -9.20
C GLY A 11 6.65 24.70 -10.11
N ALA A 12 5.84 23.69 -10.41
CA ALA A 12 4.53 23.81 -11.00
C ALA A 12 3.51 23.93 -9.85
N ASP A 13 2.75 25.02 -9.85
CA ASP A 13 1.74 25.37 -8.85
C ASP A 13 0.47 24.47 -8.93
N MET A 14 0.61 23.20 -9.33
CA MET A 14 -0.52 22.30 -9.58
C MET A 14 -0.23 20.85 -9.16
N GLN A 15 -1.18 20.22 -8.46
CA GLN A 15 -1.16 18.77 -8.15
C GLN A 15 -2.25 18.00 -8.90
N ILE A 16 -1.98 16.76 -9.27
CA ILE A 16 -2.98 15.82 -9.79
C ILE A 16 -3.47 14.94 -8.65
N ILE A 17 -4.78 14.96 -8.39
CA ILE A 17 -5.43 13.97 -7.52
C ILE A 17 -6.18 12.98 -8.42
N ALA A 18 -5.61 11.80 -8.58
CA ALA A 18 -6.15 10.72 -9.40
C ALA A 18 -6.93 9.73 -8.55
N GLY A 19 -8.25 9.66 -8.75
CA GLY A 19 -9.08 8.61 -8.19
C GLY A 19 -9.09 7.43 -9.14
N LEU A 20 -8.76 6.24 -8.66
CA LEU A 20 -8.78 5.04 -9.49
C LEU A 20 -10.16 4.37 -9.47
N GLY A 21 -10.54 3.77 -10.59
CA GLY A 21 -11.85 3.14 -10.78
C GLY A 21 -12.06 2.66 -12.21
N ASN A 22 -13.20 1.99 -12.45
CA ASN A 22 -13.64 1.60 -13.78
C ASN A 22 -14.77 2.53 -14.29
N PRO A 23 -14.76 2.94 -15.57
CA PRO A 23 -15.82 3.76 -16.16
C PRO A 23 -17.08 2.94 -16.44
N GLY A 24 -18.25 3.57 -16.26
CA GLY A 24 -19.56 2.98 -16.53
C GLY A 24 -20.43 2.85 -15.28
N THR A 25 -21.74 3.04 -15.43
CA THR A 25 -22.70 3.05 -14.32
C THR A 25 -22.75 1.73 -13.55
N GLN A 26 -22.50 0.62 -14.24
CA GLN A 26 -22.44 -0.72 -13.65
C GLN A 26 -21.30 -0.92 -12.63
N TYR A 27 -20.29 -0.05 -12.62
CA TYR A 27 -19.19 -0.10 -11.64
C TYR A 27 -19.30 0.99 -10.57
N ALA A 28 -20.31 1.86 -10.66
CA ALA A 28 -20.37 3.07 -9.85
C ALA A 28 -20.48 2.76 -8.35
N GLY A 29 -21.02 1.61 -7.96
CA GLY A 29 -21.13 1.15 -6.58
C GLY A 29 -19.99 0.23 -6.11
N ASN A 30 -19.10 -0.18 -7.02
CA ASN A 30 -18.08 -1.18 -6.74
C ASN A 30 -17.05 -0.68 -5.73
N ARG A 31 -16.52 -1.60 -4.91
CA ARG A 31 -15.40 -1.31 -4.01
C ARG A 31 -14.20 -0.72 -4.75
N HIS A 32 -13.92 -1.22 -5.96
CA HIS A 32 -12.84 -0.74 -6.82
C HIS A 32 -13.02 0.69 -7.33
N ASN A 33 -14.21 1.27 -7.17
CA ASN A 33 -14.54 2.63 -7.59
C ASN A 33 -14.52 3.63 -6.42
N ILE A 34 -14.07 3.23 -5.23
CA ILE A 34 -13.97 4.15 -4.08
C ILE A 34 -13.09 5.38 -4.38
N GLY A 35 -12.08 5.25 -5.24
CA GLY A 35 -11.27 6.38 -5.70
C GLY A 35 -12.07 7.38 -6.52
N PHE A 36 -12.96 6.93 -7.40
CA PHE A 36 -13.89 7.82 -8.12
C PHE A 36 -14.90 8.45 -7.16
N MET A 37 -15.47 7.68 -6.23
CA MET A 37 -16.41 8.19 -5.23
C MET A 37 -15.78 9.30 -4.38
N ALA A 38 -14.51 9.15 -3.99
CA ALA A 38 -13.76 10.18 -3.28
C ALA A 38 -13.60 11.46 -4.11
N LEU A 39 -13.26 11.34 -5.40
CA LEU A 39 -13.19 12.51 -6.27
C LEU A 39 -14.55 13.17 -6.50
N ASP A 40 -15.62 12.39 -6.60
CA ASP A 40 -16.98 12.91 -6.69
C ASP A 40 -17.40 13.63 -5.41
N ALA A 41 -16.90 13.22 -4.24
CA ALA A 41 -17.09 13.95 -2.99
C ALA A 41 -16.33 15.27 -2.96
N ILE A 42 -15.04 15.25 -3.32
CA ILE A 42 -14.19 16.45 -3.36
C ILE A 42 -14.70 17.46 -4.38
N GLN A 43 -15.13 17.02 -5.56
CA GLN A 43 -15.58 17.92 -6.64
C GLN A 43 -16.87 18.67 -6.29
N ARG A 44 -17.67 18.20 -5.33
CA ARG A 44 -18.87 18.93 -4.84
C ARG A 44 -18.52 20.19 -4.07
N LEU A 45 -17.28 20.34 -3.62
CA LEU A 45 -16.84 21.55 -2.94
C LEU A 45 -16.88 22.75 -3.90
N PRO A 46 -17.13 23.97 -3.39
CA PRO A 46 -17.03 25.17 -4.19
C PRO A 46 -15.62 25.33 -4.78
N GLY A 47 -15.54 25.89 -6.00
CA GLY A 47 -14.26 26.20 -6.65
C GLY A 47 -13.77 25.17 -7.66
N PHE A 48 -14.49 24.05 -7.84
CA PHE A 48 -14.22 23.10 -8.92
C PHE A 48 -15.06 23.37 -10.17
N ALA A 49 -14.41 23.32 -11.33
CA ALA A 49 -15.09 23.37 -12.61
C ALA A 49 -15.95 22.09 -12.83
N PRO A 50 -16.98 22.15 -13.69
CA PRO A 50 -17.69 20.95 -14.12
C PRO A 50 -16.76 19.92 -14.74
N TRP A 51 -17.09 18.64 -14.59
CA TRP A 51 -16.33 17.56 -15.22
C TRP A 51 -16.27 17.73 -16.74
N SER A 52 -15.06 17.66 -17.29
CA SER A 52 -14.81 17.68 -18.73
C SER A 52 -13.94 16.49 -19.15
N LYS A 53 -14.00 16.10 -20.43
CA LYS A 53 -13.22 14.97 -20.95
C LYS A 53 -11.88 15.44 -21.51
N LYS A 54 -10.77 14.95 -20.98
CA LYS A 54 -9.40 15.20 -21.47
C LYS A 54 -8.46 14.10 -20.98
N PHE A 55 -7.36 13.83 -21.69
CA PHE A 55 -6.34 12.84 -21.29
C PHE A 55 -6.92 11.43 -21.03
N LYS A 56 -7.92 11.02 -21.81
CA LYS A 56 -8.68 9.78 -21.59
C LYS A 56 -9.31 9.68 -20.19
N ALA A 57 -9.62 10.80 -19.54
CA ALA A 57 -10.20 10.91 -18.20
C ALA A 57 -11.34 11.92 -18.15
N LEU A 58 -12.13 11.86 -17.09
CA LEU A 58 -12.91 13.00 -16.62
C LEU A 58 -12.02 13.83 -15.72
N ILE A 59 -11.89 15.12 -16.02
CA ILE A 59 -11.09 16.06 -15.26
C ILE A 59 -11.94 17.21 -14.72
N SER A 60 -11.55 17.72 -13.57
CA SER A 60 -12.10 18.92 -12.96
C SER A 60 -10.95 19.72 -12.37
N GLU A 61 -10.77 20.94 -12.84
CA GLU A 61 -9.78 21.88 -12.31
C GLU A 61 -10.42 22.71 -11.19
N GLY A 62 -9.66 22.94 -10.13
CA GLY A 62 -10.10 23.77 -9.02
C GLY A 62 -8.95 24.10 -8.08
N GLU A 63 -9.30 24.53 -6.87
CA GLU A 63 -8.35 24.93 -5.84
C GLU A 63 -8.69 24.23 -4.52
N LEU A 64 -7.66 23.71 -3.84
CA LEU A 64 -7.78 23.16 -2.49
C LEU A 64 -6.71 23.76 -1.61
N GLY A 65 -7.13 24.44 -0.54
CA GLY A 65 -6.21 24.99 0.45
C GLY A 65 -5.24 26.04 -0.09
N GLY A 66 -5.59 26.77 -1.16
CA GLY A 66 -4.74 27.77 -1.80
C GLY A 66 -3.94 27.28 -3.01
N GLU A 67 -4.04 26.00 -3.35
CA GLU A 67 -3.19 25.34 -4.34
C GLU A 67 -4.04 24.79 -5.50
N LYS A 68 -3.55 24.90 -6.74
CA LYS A 68 -4.33 24.40 -7.90
C LYS A 68 -4.31 22.88 -7.93
N VAL A 69 -5.46 22.31 -8.25
CA VAL A 69 -5.64 20.86 -8.29
C VAL A 69 -6.35 20.45 -9.57
N LEU A 70 -5.85 19.37 -10.17
CA LEU A 70 -6.54 18.61 -11.21
C LEU A 70 -7.11 17.33 -10.58
N LEU A 71 -8.42 17.28 -10.37
CA LEU A 71 -9.08 16.01 -10.07
C LEU A 71 -9.20 15.20 -11.36
N MET A 72 -8.87 13.91 -11.30
CA MET A 72 -8.80 13.07 -12.49
C MET A 72 -9.38 11.68 -12.24
N LYS A 73 -10.41 11.32 -13.02
CA LYS A 73 -11.01 9.98 -13.07
C LYS A 73 -10.70 9.31 -14.42
N PRO A 74 -9.64 8.49 -14.54
CA PRO A 74 -9.31 7.78 -15.78
C PRO A 74 -10.51 7.03 -16.36
N GLN A 75 -10.83 7.23 -17.64
CA GLN A 75 -11.94 6.57 -18.33
C GLN A 75 -11.44 5.40 -19.21
N THR A 76 -10.32 4.78 -18.84
CA THR A 76 -9.62 3.76 -19.63
C THR A 76 -9.88 2.32 -19.20
N PHE A 77 -10.43 2.09 -18.01
CA PHE A 77 -10.36 0.85 -17.20
C PHE A 77 -9.15 0.80 -16.26
N MET A 78 -9.34 0.12 -15.13
CA MET A 78 -8.44 0.16 -13.99
C MET A 78 -6.99 -0.15 -14.38
N ASN A 79 -6.77 -1.24 -15.12
CA ASN A 79 -5.43 -1.71 -15.51
C ASN A 79 -4.68 -0.77 -16.48
N LEU A 80 -5.37 0.22 -17.06
CA LEU A 80 -4.82 1.23 -17.97
C LEU A 80 -4.93 2.65 -17.38
N SER A 81 -5.11 2.78 -16.06
CA SER A 81 -5.24 4.08 -15.39
C SER A 81 -4.00 4.96 -15.57
N GLY A 82 -2.81 4.36 -15.62
CA GLY A 82 -1.54 5.08 -15.73
C GLY A 82 -1.35 5.75 -17.09
N GLU A 83 -1.98 5.27 -18.16
CA GLU A 83 -1.93 5.92 -19.47
C GLU A 83 -2.51 7.34 -19.38
N ALA A 84 -3.68 7.46 -18.75
CA ALA A 84 -4.39 8.72 -18.59
C ALA A 84 -3.58 9.66 -17.68
N VAL A 85 -3.27 9.22 -16.46
CA VAL A 85 -2.54 10.04 -15.47
C VAL A 85 -1.17 10.45 -16.00
N GLY A 86 -0.45 9.54 -16.66
CA GLY A 86 0.86 9.84 -17.25
C GLY A 86 0.79 10.85 -18.39
N GLU A 87 -0.28 10.83 -19.19
CA GLU A 87 -0.52 11.84 -20.24
C GLU A 87 -0.70 13.24 -19.63
N ALA A 88 -1.53 13.36 -18.59
CA ALA A 88 -1.71 14.62 -17.87
C ALA A 88 -0.41 15.10 -17.21
N MET A 89 0.30 14.20 -16.52
CA MET A 89 1.58 14.50 -15.87
C MET A 89 2.58 15.10 -16.86
N ARG A 90 2.73 14.50 -18.05
CA ARG A 90 3.61 15.02 -19.11
C ARG A 90 3.13 16.36 -19.68
N PHE A 91 1.83 16.51 -19.90
CA PHE A 91 1.24 17.74 -20.46
C PHE A 91 1.49 18.95 -19.55
N TYR A 92 1.25 18.80 -18.25
CA TYR A 92 1.47 19.86 -17.26
C TYR A 92 2.93 19.94 -16.76
N LYS A 93 3.84 19.11 -17.30
CA LYS A 93 5.26 19.05 -16.92
C LYS A 93 5.48 18.76 -15.43
N LEU A 94 4.61 17.94 -14.86
CA LEU A 94 4.63 17.53 -13.46
C LEU A 94 5.55 16.32 -13.26
N GLY A 95 6.00 16.14 -12.02
CA GLY A 95 6.73 14.96 -11.57
C GLY A 95 5.85 14.01 -10.73
N PRO A 96 6.39 12.83 -10.35
CA PRO A 96 5.66 11.87 -9.51
C PRO A 96 5.25 12.47 -8.15
N GLY A 97 6.08 13.36 -7.59
CA GLY A 97 5.81 14.03 -6.31
C GLY A 97 4.60 14.98 -6.31
N ASP A 98 4.07 15.29 -7.50
CA ASP A 98 2.90 16.16 -7.70
C ASP A 98 1.61 15.35 -7.90
N ILE A 99 1.69 14.01 -7.77
CA ILE A 99 0.56 13.10 -7.91
C ILE A 99 0.13 12.55 -6.55
N VAL A 100 -1.18 12.55 -6.32
CA VAL A 100 -1.85 11.80 -5.25
C VAL A 100 -2.82 10.80 -5.89
N ALA A 101 -2.56 9.51 -5.70
CA ALA A 101 -3.47 8.45 -6.14
C ALA A 101 -4.38 8.01 -4.98
N ILE A 102 -5.69 8.01 -5.20
CA ILE A 102 -6.71 7.53 -4.26
C ILE A 102 -7.31 6.23 -4.81
N TYR A 103 -7.24 5.15 -4.04
CA TYR A 103 -7.66 3.82 -4.50
C TYR A 103 -8.03 2.89 -3.34
N ASP A 104 -8.68 1.77 -3.66
CA ASP A 104 -9.07 0.75 -2.70
C ASP A 104 -7.91 -0.13 -2.25
N GLU A 105 -7.90 -0.49 -0.97
CA GLU A 105 -6.85 -1.28 -0.37
C GLU A 105 -7.43 -2.50 0.36
N LEU A 106 -6.98 -3.68 -0.05
CA LEU A 106 -7.43 -4.96 0.51
C LEU A 106 -6.77 -5.26 1.87
N ASP A 107 -5.53 -4.81 2.06
CA ASP A 107 -4.76 -5.07 3.28
C ASP A 107 -5.25 -4.21 4.47
N LEU A 108 -6.06 -3.18 4.21
CA LEU A 108 -6.62 -2.32 5.23
C LEU A 108 -8.06 -2.72 5.52
N ALA A 109 -8.40 -2.77 6.81
CA ALA A 109 -9.77 -3.00 7.25
C ALA A 109 -10.73 -1.94 6.68
N PRO A 110 -12.00 -2.29 6.42
CA PRO A 110 -13.01 -1.33 5.96
C PRO A 110 -13.03 -0.03 6.78
N GLY A 111 -13.05 1.11 6.09
CA GLY A 111 -13.05 2.44 6.71
C GLY A 111 -11.68 2.93 7.23
N ARG A 112 -10.63 2.10 7.21
CA ARG A 112 -9.28 2.56 7.55
C ARG A 112 -8.63 3.22 6.34
N ALA A 113 -8.00 4.37 6.55
CA ALA A 113 -7.20 5.04 5.54
C ALA A 113 -5.72 5.10 5.95
N ARG A 114 -4.82 5.06 4.97
CA ARG A 114 -3.39 5.34 5.15
C ARG A 114 -2.84 6.13 3.98
N ILE A 115 -2.01 7.13 4.27
CA ILE A 115 -1.19 7.79 3.26
C ILE A 115 0.23 7.23 3.29
N LYS A 116 0.78 6.97 2.10
CA LYS A 116 2.18 6.59 1.92
C LYS A 116 2.72 7.18 0.63
N THR A 117 4.01 7.48 0.60
CA THR A 117 4.73 7.77 -0.65
C THR A 117 5.50 6.55 -1.11
N GLY A 118 5.47 6.24 -2.41
CA GLY A 118 6.20 5.10 -2.94
C GLY A 118 5.61 3.74 -2.55
N GLY A 119 6.46 2.71 -2.66
CA GLY A 119 6.11 1.32 -2.37
C GLY A 119 5.66 0.53 -3.60
N GLY A 120 5.39 -0.76 -3.40
CA GLY A 120 4.90 -1.65 -4.45
C GLY A 120 3.40 -1.51 -4.68
N HIS A 121 2.91 -2.01 -5.81
CA HIS A 121 1.50 -1.92 -6.20
C HIS A 121 0.55 -2.84 -5.40
N GLY A 122 1.06 -3.76 -4.57
CA GLY A 122 0.22 -4.60 -3.70
C GLY A 122 -0.78 -5.49 -4.44
N GLY A 123 -0.50 -5.83 -5.69
CA GLY A 123 -1.46 -6.56 -6.56
C GLY A 123 -2.57 -5.68 -7.16
N HIS A 124 -2.67 -4.40 -6.81
CA HIS A 124 -3.67 -3.49 -7.36
C HIS A 124 -3.34 -3.09 -8.81
N ASN A 125 -4.24 -3.41 -9.75
CA ASN A 125 -3.99 -3.23 -11.19
C ASN A 125 -3.84 -1.76 -11.61
N GLY A 126 -4.60 -0.84 -11.00
CA GLY A 126 -4.47 0.59 -11.27
C GLY A 126 -3.14 1.17 -10.84
N VAL A 127 -2.70 0.87 -9.61
CA VAL A 127 -1.40 1.26 -9.08
C VAL A 127 -0.26 0.66 -9.92
N LYS A 128 -0.38 -0.60 -10.35
CA LYS A 128 0.58 -1.23 -11.28
C LYS A 128 0.69 -0.44 -12.59
N SER A 129 -0.43 0.04 -13.12
CA SER A 129 -0.47 0.88 -14.32
C SER A 129 0.18 2.24 -14.07
N LEU A 130 -0.16 2.91 -12.97
CA LEU A 130 0.45 4.20 -12.59
C LEU A 130 1.97 4.07 -12.44
N ASP A 131 2.44 3.03 -11.75
CA ASP A 131 3.87 2.78 -11.54
C ASP A 131 4.63 2.71 -12.87
N ALA A 132 4.04 2.06 -13.88
CA ALA A 132 4.64 1.91 -15.20
C ALA A 132 4.72 3.21 -16.03
N HIS A 133 3.79 4.15 -15.81
CA HIS A 133 3.68 5.36 -16.63
C HIS A 133 4.12 6.66 -15.93
N CYS A 134 4.08 6.68 -14.59
CA CYS A 134 4.34 7.84 -13.76
C CYS A 134 5.54 7.65 -12.83
N GLY A 135 6.16 6.46 -12.79
CA GLY A 135 7.09 6.09 -11.73
C GLY A 135 6.35 5.76 -10.43
N ASN A 136 7.08 5.41 -9.36
CA ASN A 136 6.48 4.94 -8.10
C ASN A 136 6.48 5.98 -6.98
N GLU A 137 7.29 7.05 -7.05
CA GLU A 137 7.51 8.07 -6.01
C GLU A 137 6.38 9.10 -5.87
N TYR A 138 5.13 8.68 -6.09
CA TYR A 138 3.93 9.48 -5.88
C TYR A 138 3.24 9.13 -4.55
N ARG A 139 2.37 10.02 -4.08
CA ARG A 139 1.59 9.83 -2.85
C ARG A 139 0.38 8.95 -3.10
N ARG A 140 0.07 8.08 -2.15
CA ARG A 140 -0.97 7.06 -2.22
C ARG A 140 -1.87 7.20 -1.01
N LEU A 141 -3.11 7.64 -1.23
CA LEU A 141 -4.17 7.55 -0.24
C LEU A 141 -4.89 6.21 -0.41
N ARG A 142 -4.57 5.28 0.48
CA ARG A 142 -5.07 3.90 0.50
C ARG A 142 -6.36 3.87 1.32
N LEU A 143 -7.48 3.52 0.70
CA LEU A 143 -8.78 3.44 1.36
C LEU A 143 -9.17 1.97 1.57
N GLY A 144 -9.24 1.54 2.82
CA GLY A 144 -9.47 0.15 3.19
C GLY A 144 -10.86 -0.35 2.82
N ILE A 145 -10.91 -1.47 2.11
CA ILE A 145 -12.12 -2.20 1.75
C ILE A 145 -12.15 -3.62 2.32
N GLY A 146 -11.10 -4.03 3.04
CA GLY A 146 -10.91 -5.36 3.58
C GLY A 146 -10.61 -6.43 2.53
N HIS A 147 -10.05 -7.56 2.98
CA HIS A 147 -9.76 -8.71 2.14
C HIS A 147 -10.82 -9.81 2.34
N PRO A 148 -11.30 -10.49 1.28
CA PRO A 148 -12.33 -11.55 1.39
C PRO A 148 -11.81 -12.87 2.00
N GLY A 149 -10.67 -12.86 2.69
CA GLY A 149 -10.00 -14.06 3.21
C GLY A 149 -9.29 -14.93 2.15
N ASN A 150 -9.93 -15.22 1.01
CA ASN A 150 -9.36 -16.03 -0.07
C ASN A 150 -8.95 -15.17 -1.29
N LYS A 151 -7.74 -15.41 -1.82
CA LYS A 151 -7.22 -14.76 -3.04
C LYS A 151 -8.11 -14.94 -4.27
N GLU A 152 -8.73 -16.11 -4.42
CA GLU A 152 -9.60 -16.41 -5.57
C GLU A 152 -10.86 -15.53 -5.60
N GLN A 153 -11.29 -15.03 -4.43
CA GLN A 153 -12.47 -14.19 -4.28
C GLN A 153 -12.17 -12.70 -4.44
N VAL A 154 -10.90 -12.30 -4.50
CA VAL A 154 -10.49 -10.89 -4.57
C VAL A 154 -11.12 -10.18 -5.76
N HIS A 155 -11.12 -10.81 -6.94
CA HIS A 155 -11.70 -10.21 -8.14
C HIS A 155 -13.19 -9.88 -7.97
N ASN A 156 -13.96 -10.82 -7.44
CA ASN A 156 -15.38 -10.64 -7.18
C ASN A 156 -15.65 -9.66 -6.03
N HIS A 157 -14.77 -9.61 -5.04
CA HIS A 157 -14.87 -8.67 -3.91
C HIS A 157 -14.70 -7.22 -4.36
N VAL A 158 -13.63 -6.92 -5.11
CA VAL A 158 -13.38 -5.54 -5.58
C VAL A 158 -14.42 -5.09 -6.61
N LEU A 159 -14.90 -6.01 -7.45
CA LEU A 159 -15.97 -5.74 -8.41
C LEU A 159 -17.38 -5.85 -7.82
N GLY A 160 -17.51 -6.17 -6.53
CA GLY A 160 -18.78 -6.16 -5.83
C GLY A 160 -19.12 -4.78 -5.30
N ASP A 161 -20.41 -4.44 -5.34
CA ASP A 161 -20.92 -3.20 -4.76
C ASP A 161 -20.72 -3.15 -3.24
N PHE A 162 -20.55 -1.94 -2.70
CA PHE A 162 -20.67 -1.71 -1.27
C PHE A 162 -22.04 -2.14 -0.76
N ALA A 163 -22.05 -2.88 0.35
CA ALA A 163 -23.28 -3.28 1.00
C ALA A 163 -23.94 -2.07 1.68
N LYS A 164 -25.25 -2.17 1.98
CA LYS A 164 -25.94 -1.12 2.76
C LYS A 164 -25.29 -0.86 4.12
N SER A 165 -24.75 -1.91 4.75
CA SER A 165 -24.00 -1.80 6.01
C SER A 165 -22.68 -1.03 5.85
N ASP A 166 -22.09 -1.03 4.65
CA ASP A 166 -20.82 -0.33 4.41
C ASP A 166 -21.00 1.20 4.42
N LYS A 167 -22.20 1.69 4.11
CA LYS A 167 -22.52 3.12 4.12
C LYS A 167 -22.23 3.80 5.46
N VAL A 168 -22.38 3.07 6.57
CA VAL A 168 -22.16 3.57 7.93
C VAL A 168 -20.72 4.09 8.12
N TRP A 169 -19.75 3.52 7.41
CA TRP A 169 -18.37 3.99 7.43
C TRP A 169 -17.96 4.68 6.13
N LEU A 170 -18.52 4.29 4.98
CA LEU A 170 -18.15 4.82 3.67
C LEU A 170 -18.56 6.28 3.50
N GLU A 171 -19.81 6.63 3.82
CA GLU A 171 -20.30 8.01 3.65
C GLU A 171 -19.52 8.98 4.55
N PRO A 172 -19.36 8.73 5.87
CA PRO A 172 -18.51 9.57 6.72
C PRO A 172 -17.05 9.68 6.26
N LEU A 173 -16.48 8.59 5.74
CA LEU A 173 -15.10 8.60 5.22
C LEU A 173 -14.96 9.54 4.03
N LEU A 174 -15.87 9.43 3.05
CA LEU A 174 -15.84 10.23 1.82
C LEU A 174 -16.16 11.70 2.09
N ASP A 175 -17.13 11.98 2.95
CA ASP A 175 -17.51 13.34 3.33
C ASP A 175 -16.37 14.03 4.11
N THR A 176 -15.79 13.37 5.11
CA THR A 176 -14.63 13.91 5.84
C THR A 176 -13.42 14.11 4.93
N LEU A 177 -13.19 13.17 4.00
CA LEU A 177 -12.10 13.31 3.02
C LEU A 177 -12.32 14.52 2.11
N ALA A 178 -13.56 14.81 1.71
CA ALA A 178 -13.88 16.00 0.94
C ALA A 178 -13.65 17.27 1.78
N ASP A 179 -14.28 17.37 2.95
CA ASP A 179 -14.18 18.55 3.82
C ASP A 179 -12.73 18.91 4.17
N ASP A 180 -11.87 17.91 4.32
CA ASP A 180 -10.45 18.06 4.66
C ASP A 180 -9.49 17.82 3.48
N ALA A 181 -9.98 17.84 2.24
CA ALA A 181 -9.16 17.56 1.05
C ALA A 181 -7.96 18.53 0.90
N GLY A 182 -8.08 19.75 1.42
CA GLY A 182 -6.96 20.70 1.48
C GLY A 182 -5.73 20.18 2.24
N MET A 183 -5.92 19.28 3.21
CA MET A 183 -4.83 18.64 3.95
C MET A 183 -4.00 17.69 3.06
N LEU A 184 -4.61 17.09 2.02
CA LEU A 184 -3.88 16.29 1.05
C LEU A 184 -2.83 17.15 0.36
N VAL A 185 -3.22 18.33 -0.11
CA VAL A 185 -2.37 19.19 -0.93
C VAL A 185 -1.27 19.84 -0.08
N LYS A 186 -1.61 20.26 1.15
CA LYS A 186 -0.67 20.79 2.14
C LYS A 186 0.23 19.76 2.81
N ARG A 187 0.03 18.47 2.52
CA ARG A 187 0.77 17.34 3.12
C ARG A 187 0.63 17.27 4.65
N GLU A 188 -0.54 17.63 5.17
CA GLU A 188 -0.91 17.54 6.58
C GLU A 188 -1.40 16.12 6.93
N ASP A 189 -0.65 15.11 6.47
CA ASP A 189 -1.08 13.71 6.40
C ASP A 189 -1.55 13.16 7.76
N SER A 190 -0.80 13.46 8.83
CA SER A 190 -1.12 12.98 10.17
C SER A 190 -2.45 13.52 10.70
N GLN A 191 -2.77 14.77 10.38
CA GLN A 191 -4.03 15.39 10.80
C GLN A 191 -5.20 14.81 10.03
N LEU A 192 -5.07 14.68 8.71
CA LEU A 192 -6.08 14.05 7.86
C LEU A 192 -6.36 12.61 8.30
N MET A 193 -5.33 11.81 8.56
CA MET A 193 -5.51 10.41 9.01
C MET A 193 -6.24 10.33 10.35
N ASN A 194 -6.00 11.25 11.27
CA ASN A 194 -6.73 11.31 12.53
C ASN A 194 -8.22 11.62 12.30
N LYS A 195 -8.51 12.65 11.50
CA LYS A 195 -9.89 13.03 11.17
C LYS A 195 -10.66 11.90 10.50
N LEU A 196 -10.07 11.25 9.49
CA LEU A 196 -10.70 10.09 8.83
C LEU A 196 -10.96 8.94 9.81
N ALA A 197 -10.02 8.64 10.71
CA ALA A 197 -10.20 7.58 11.71
C ALA A 197 -11.33 7.90 12.70
N LEU A 198 -11.43 9.15 13.16
CA LEU A 198 -12.51 9.60 14.05
C LEU A 198 -13.88 9.52 13.36
N ALA A 199 -13.96 9.93 12.09
CA ALA A 199 -15.20 9.94 11.32
C ALA A 199 -15.83 8.54 11.16
N VAL A 200 -15.00 7.52 10.97
CA VAL A 200 -15.46 6.13 10.84
C VAL A 200 -15.58 5.39 12.19
N GLY A 201 -15.42 6.10 13.31
CA GLY A 201 -15.48 5.52 14.66
C GLY A 201 -14.32 4.56 14.98
N ALA A 202 -13.23 4.63 14.22
CA ALA A 202 -12.12 3.70 14.33
C ALA A 202 -11.09 4.22 15.34
N LYS A 203 -10.78 3.43 16.37
CA LYS A 203 -9.80 3.83 17.41
C LYS A 203 -8.44 4.14 16.78
N PRO A 204 -7.75 5.23 17.15
CA PRO A 204 -6.41 5.53 16.66
C PRO A 204 -5.44 4.44 17.13
N GLU A 205 -4.79 3.78 16.19
CA GLU A 205 -3.78 2.77 16.47
C GLU A 205 -2.43 3.46 16.58
N ALA A 206 -1.81 3.41 17.77
CA ALA A 206 -0.40 3.73 17.93
C ALA A 206 0.40 2.74 17.06
N GLU A 207 1.30 3.23 16.22
CA GLU A 207 2.17 2.41 15.38
C GLU A 207 2.90 1.36 16.22
N LYS A 208 2.46 0.10 16.14
CA LYS A 208 3.26 -1.04 16.55
C LYS A 208 3.71 -1.78 15.31
N ALA A 209 4.99 -1.65 15.01
CA ALA A 209 5.69 -2.53 14.11
C ALA A 209 5.66 -3.96 14.69
N GLU A 210 4.69 -4.78 14.26
CA GLU A 210 4.69 -6.19 14.58
C GLU A 210 5.68 -6.92 13.66
N LYS A 211 6.81 -7.32 14.25
CA LYS A 211 7.65 -8.40 13.72
C LYS A 211 6.84 -9.70 13.79
N PRO A 212 6.87 -10.58 12.77
CA PRO A 212 6.16 -11.85 12.83
C PRO A 212 6.73 -12.71 13.97
N LYS A 213 5.88 -13.06 14.93
CA LYS A 213 6.18 -14.08 15.93
C LYS A 213 6.22 -15.42 15.23
N SER A 214 7.41 -16.03 15.19
CA SER A 214 7.57 -17.43 14.84
C SER A 214 6.89 -18.30 15.90
N GLU A 215 5.91 -19.08 15.46
CA GLU A 215 5.32 -20.15 16.25
C GLU A 215 6.40 -21.21 16.54
N LYS A 216 6.84 -21.29 17.79
CA LYS A 216 7.52 -22.49 18.30
C LYS A 216 6.47 -23.42 18.88
N LEU A 217 6.19 -24.52 18.17
CA LEU A 217 5.52 -25.69 18.73
C LEU A 217 6.27 -26.17 19.98
N ALA A 218 5.60 -26.16 21.13
CA ALA A 218 6.07 -26.76 22.36
C ALA A 218 5.42 -28.15 22.51
N SER A 219 6.22 -29.21 22.48
CA SER A 219 5.83 -30.56 22.92
C SER A 219 6.38 -30.84 24.32
N PRO A 220 5.60 -31.43 25.24
CA PRO A 220 5.98 -31.55 26.66
C PRO A 220 6.91 -32.74 26.93
N LYS A 221 7.89 -32.55 27.82
CA LYS A 221 8.71 -33.64 28.39
C LYS A 221 8.09 -34.14 29.70
N PRO A 222 8.00 -35.47 29.94
CA PRO A 222 7.88 -36.00 31.29
C PRO A 222 9.24 -36.39 31.88
N ALA A 223 9.33 -36.26 33.22
CA ALA A 223 10.50 -36.52 34.05
C ALA A 223 10.70 -38.02 34.30
N GLY A 224 11.95 -38.49 34.26
CA GLY A 224 12.35 -39.85 34.62
C GLY A 224 13.59 -39.81 35.51
N LYS A 225 13.45 -40.36 36.73
CA LYS A 225 14.47 -40.44 37.76
C LYS A 225 15.56 -41.47 37.40
N SER A 226 16.76 -41.16 37.87
CA SER A 226 18.02 -41.92 37.82
C SER A 226 17.96 -43.28 38.53
N HIS A 227 18.49 -44.31 37.88
CA HIS A 227 19.09 -45.48 38.53
C HIS A 227 20.46 -45.77 37.92
N ILE A 228 21.38 -46.11 38.80
CA ILE A 228 22.82 -46.30 38.65
C ILE A 228 23.12 -47.79 38.37
N HIS A 229 23.86 -48.11 37.30
CA HIS A 229 25.10 -48.92 37.32
C HIS A 229 25.65 -49.23 35.91
N GLN A 230 26.91 -48.79 35.71
CA GLN A 230 28.05 -49.61 35.25
C GLN A 230 28.07 -50.20 33.83
N ALA A 231 28.98 -49.67 32.98
CA ALA A 231 30.10 -50.44 32.44
C ALA A 231 31.10 -49.53 31.69
N ARG A 232 32.39 -49.82 31.93
CA ARG A 232 33.59 -49.21 31.33
C ARG A 232 33.70 -49.57 29.84
N GLY A 233 34.26 -48.66 29.03
CA GLY A 233 34.77 -48.99 27.71
C GLY A 233 35.18 -47.74 26.93
N GLY A 234 36.48 -47.47 26.85
CA GLY A 234 37.03 -46.31 26.13
C GLY A 234 36.90 -46.45 24.61
N GLY A 235 36.63 -45.34 23.93
CA GLY A 235 36.69 -45.24 22.47
C GLY A 235 36.67 -43.77 22.04
N LYS A 236 37.75 -43.32 21.38
CA LYS A 236 37.83 -42.01 20.72
C LYS A 236 36.96 -42.00 19.45
N PRO A 237 36.33 -40.87 19.08
CA PRO A 237 35.51 -40.77 17.88
C PRO A 237 36.35 -40.91 16.59
N ASN A 238 35.82 -41.65 15.62
CA ASN A 238 36.50 -42.10 14.40
C ASN A 238 36.42 -41.03 13.30
N LEU A 239 37.58 -40.62 12.74
CA LEU A 239 37.68 -39.69 11.62
C LEU A 239 37.72 -40.47 10.28
N PRO A 240 37.09 -39.96 9.21
CA PRO A 240 37.11 -40.62 7.90
C PRO A 240 38.51 -40.61 7.27
N THR A 241 38.95 -41.78 6.80
CA THR A 241 40.35 -42.06 6.37
C THR A 241 40.57 -42.08 4.85
N SER A 242 39.58 -41.75 4.03
CA SER A 242 39.77 -41.59 2.58
C SER A 242 38.78 -40.62 1.95
N GLY A 243 39.19 -40.01 0.82
CA GLY A 243 38.41 -39.03 0.07
C GLY A 243 39.08 -37.64 0.00
N PRO A 244 38.62 -36.76 -0.90
CA PRO A 244 39.26 -35.45 -1.16
C PRO A 244 39.31 -34.55 0.09
N MET A 245 38.38 -34.74 1.03
CA MET A 245 38.35 -34.04 2.32
C MET A 245 39.43 -34.55 3.31
N ALA A 246 39.81 -35.84 3.26
CA ALA A 246 40.87 -36.41 4.09
C ALA A 246 42.27 -35.93 3.67
N GLU A 247 42.50 -35.80 2.35
CA GLU A 247 43.73 -35.19 1.81
C GLU A 247 43.84 -33.70 2.17
N MET A 248 42.73 -32.97 2.11
CA MET A 248 42.68 -31.55 2.47
C MET A 248 43.02 -31.33 3.96
N LEU A 249 42.52 -32.18 4.86
CA LEU A 249 42.83 -32.14 6.29
C LEU A 249 44.31 -32.44 6.58
N LYS A 250 44.92 -33.39 5.84
CA LYS A 250 46.35 -33.70 5.97
C LYS A 250 47.24 -32.52 5.54
N LYS A 251 46.82 -31.78 4.51
CA LYS A 251 47.55 -30.60 3.99
C LYS A 251 47.37 -29.34 4.84
N MET A 252 46.24 -29.18 5.53
CA MET A 252 45.96 -28.03 6.40
C MET A 252 46.54 -28.15 7.81
N PHE A 253 46.79 -29.36 8.30
CA PHE A 253 47.19 -29.59 9.70
C PHE A 253 48.51 -30.37 9.88
N GLY A 254 49.17 -30.80 8.80
CA GLY A 254 50.40 -31.60 8.87
C GLY A 254 51.66 -30.85 8.42
N SER A 255 52.23 -29.99 9.27
CA SER A 255 53.67 -29.61 9.26
C SER A 255 53.98 -28.60 10.37
N LYS A 256 54.50 -29.07 11.52
CA LYS A 256 55.55 -28.41 12.32
C LYS A 256 56.07 -29.36 13.41
N GLY A 257 57.37 -29.65 13.34
CA GLY A 257 58.17 -30.52 14.20
C GLY A 257 58.55 -31.80 13.44
N GLU A 258 59.74 -31.98 12.87
CA GLU A 258 61.08 -31.42 13.16
C GLU A 258 61.66 -30.55 12.04
#